data_AF-A0A2V2MX51-F1
#
_entry.id   AF-A0A2V2MX51-F1
#
_cell.length_a   1.000
_cell.length_b   1.000
_cell.length_c   1.000
_cell.angle_alpha   90.00
_cell.angle_beta   90.00
_cell.angle_gamma   90.00
#
_symmetry.space_group_name_H-M   'P 1'
#
loop_
_entity.id
_entity.type
_entity.pdbx_description
1 polymer ?
#
loop_
_entity_poly.entity_id
_entity_poly.type
_entity_poly.pdbx_seq_one_letter_code
_entity_poly.pdbx_strand_id
1 'polypeptide(L)'
;MTPIKSPDEIMAEYLLKGGKMLAKTCSVCHSPLFEYKGETLCVVCKEENKAMGNEPGPMSGTAPISEPATFQSGKTQAPGGLEDEFAMTLRALLKEAREEKDSTRILHLMDAVKHGAEAYALLLYGYGRRDNS
;
A
#
# COMPACT_ATOMS: atom_id res chain seq x y z
N MET A 1 -4.83 -18.92 16.51
CA MET A 1 -4.68 -17.92 15.44
C MET A 1 -5.45 -16.69 15.86
N THR A 2 -4.75 -15.62 16.27
CA THR A 2 -5.42 -14.33 16.52
C THR A 2 -5.96 -13.81 15.20
N PRO A 3 -7.20 -13.27 15.15
CA PRO A 3 -7.74 -12.69 13.94
C PRO A 3 -6.84 -11.56 13.44
N ILE A 4 -6.53 -11.58 12.14
CA ILE A 4 -5.78 -10.52 11.48
C ILE A 4 -6.70 -9.29 11.46
N LYS A 5 -6.31 -8.24 12.19
CA LYS A 5 -7.07 -6.99 12.25
C LYS A 5 -6.89 -6.22 10.94
N SER A 6 -7.94 -5.55 10.51
CA SER A 6 -7.84 -4.66 9.36
C SER A 6 -6.95 -3.44 9.67
N PRO A 7 -6.31 -2.82 8.67
CA PRO A 7 -5.51 -1.60 8.87
C PRO A 7 -6.28 -0.48 9.59
N ASP A 8 -7.58 -0.33 9.27
CA ASP A 8 -8.46 0.66 9.88
C ASP A 8 -8.71 0.39 11.37
N GLU A 9 -8.92 -0.88 11.74
CA GLU A 9 -9.06 -1.29 13.15
C GLU A 9 -7.78 -1.03 13.95
N ILE A 10 -6.62 -1.33 13.37
CA ILE A 10 -5.32 -1.09 14.00
C ILE A 10 -5.12 0.42 14.22
N MET A 11 -5.40 1.24 13.21
CA MET A 11 -5.30 2.69 13.31
C MET A 11 -6.26 3.26 14.36
N ALA A 12 -7.52 2.83 14.35
CA ALA A 12 -8.52 3.27 15.33
C ALA A 12 -8.09 2.94 16.77
N GLU A 13 -7.56 1.75 17.02
CA GLU A 13 -7.05 1.38 18.35
C GLU A 13 -5.89 2.28 18.81
N TYR A 14 -4.97 2.64 17.91
CA TYR A 14 -3.85 3.51 18.26
C TYR A 14 -4.31 4.94 18.54
N LEU A 15 -5.31 5.45 17.82
CA LEU A 15 -5.94 6.75 18.14
C LEU A 15 -6.57 6.73 19.54
N LEU A 16 -7.32 5.68 19.88
CA LEU A 16 -7.96 5.50 21.19
C LEU A 16 -6.93 5.40 22.33
N LYS A 17 -5.73 4.89 22.05
CA LYS A 17 -4.60 4.84 23.00
C LYS A 17 -3.86 6.19 23.12
N GLY A 18 -4.29 7.23 22.41
CA GLY A 18 -3.67 8.56 22.42
C GLY A 18 -2.56 8.75 21.38
N GLY A 19 -2.48 7.88 20.37
CA GLY A 19 -1.61 8.08 19.21
C GLY A 19 -2.14 9.21 18.32
N LYS A 20 -1.23 9.95 17.69
CA LYS A 20 -1.55 11.04 16.78
C LYS A 20 -1.19 10.63 15.35
N MET A 21 -2.17 10.71 14.45
CA MET A 21 -1.93 10.49 13.02
C MET A 21 -1.17 11.68 12.43
N LEU A 22 -0.13 11.40 11.65
CA LEU A 22 0.68 12.38 10.94
C LEU A 22 0.26 12.45 9.46
N ALA A 23 0.52 13.59 8.83
CA ALA A 23 0.28 13.76 7.38
C ALA A 23 1.28 12.98 6.49
N LYS A 24 2.34 12.41 7.09
CA LYS A 24 3.31 11.56 6.39
C LYS A 24 2.78 10.14 6.31
N THR A 25 3.05 9.42 5.22
CA THR A 25 2.64 8.03 5.02
C THR A 25 3.84 7.08 5.10
N CYS A 26 3.58 5.81 5.42
CA CYS A 26 4.58 4.75 5.41
C CYS A 26 4.96 4.41 3.95
N SER A 27 6.25 4.19 3.67
CA SER A 27 6.72 3.80 2.33
C SER A 27 6.42 2.34 1.96
N VAL A 28 6.01 1.51 2.93
CA VAL A 28 5.75 0.07 2.73
C VAL A 28 4.27 -0.22 2.50
N CYS A 29 3.41 0.21 3.44
CA CYS A 29 1.96 -0.06 3.36
C CYS A 29 1.13 1.18 2.98
N HIS A 30 1.77 2.34 2.78
CA HIS A 30 1.12 3.62 2.45
C HIS A 30 0.10 4.17 3.47
N SER A 31 -0.08 3.50 4.61
CA SER A 31 -0.89 4.03 5.72
C SER A 31 -0.23 5.26 6.37
N PRO A 32 -1.01 6.20 6.94
CA PRO A 32 -0.47 7.33 7.70
C PRO A 32 0.46 6.87 8.83
N LEU A 33 1.56 7.60 9.03
CA LEU A 33 2.45 7.41 10.18
C LEU A 33 1.77 7.94 11.45
N PHE A 34 2.12 7.35 12.58
CA PHE A 34 1.61 7.75 13.89
C PHE A 34 2.74 8.20 14.80
N GLU A 35 2.48 9.23 15.59
CA GLU A 35 3.26 9.59 16.75
C GLU A 35 2.60 8.98 17.99
N TYR A 36 3.27 8.03 18.65
CA TYR A 36 2.77 7.38 19.86
C TYR A 36 3.90 7.32 20.89
N LYS A 37 3.64 7.86 22.09
CA LYS A 37 4.65 8.02 23.16
C LYS A 37 5.93 8.77 22.72
N GLY A 38 5.81 9.71 21.79
CA GLY A 38 6.93 10.53 21.28
C GLY A 38 7.75 9.87 20.17
N GLU A 39 7.39 8.65 19.76
CA GLU A 39 8.03 7.95 18.63
C GLU A 39 7.13 7.99 17.40
N THR A 40 7.72 8.22 16.22
CA THR A 40 7.00 8.13 14.94
C THR A 40 7.16 6.73 14.35
N LEU A 41 6.04 6.01 14.14
CA LEU A 41 6.05 4.65 13.61
C LEU A 41 4.83 4.34 12.73
N CYS A 42 4.96 3.29 11.90
CA CYS A 42 3.82 2.70 11.20
C CYS A 42 3.15 1.65 12.11
N VAL A 43 1.91 1.90 12.51
CA VAL A 43 1.16 1.02 13.42
C VAL A 43 0.67 -0.25 12.73
N VAL A 44 0.41 -0.18 11.42
CA VAL A 44 -0.05 -1.31 10.60
C VAL A 44 1.06 -2.34 10.42
N CYS A 45 2.22 -1.93 9.87
CA CYS A 45 3.37 -2.84 9.69
C CYS A 45 3.86 -3.42 11.02
N LYS A 46 3.76 -2.66 12.13
CA LYS A 46 4.15 -3.14 13.46
C LYS A 46 3.23 -4.27 13.94
N GLU A 47 1.92 -4.16 13.75
CA GLU A 47 0.98 -5.23 14.11
C GLU A 47 1.06 -6.42 13.16
N GLU A 48 1.27 -6.22 11.86
CA GLU A 48 1.49 -7.31 10.89
C GLU A 48 2.74 -8.13 11.22
N ASN A 49 3.86 -7.46 11.54
CA ASN A 49 5.11 -8.14 11.91
C ASN A 49 4.99 -8.89 13.26
N LYS A 50 4.21 -8.34 14.20
CA LYS A 50 3.89 -8.99 15.47
C LYS A 50 2.98 -10.21 15.28
N ALA A 51 2.04 -10.16 14.35
CA ALA A 51 1.18 -11.30 14.01
C ALA A 51 1.95 -12.44 13.32
N MET A 52 3.04 -12.12 12.62
CA MET A 52 3.93 -13.08 11.95
C MET A 52 5.06 -13.63 12.84
N GLY A 53 5.12 -13.25 14.12
CA GLY A 53 6.10 -13.80 15.07
C GLY A 53 7.55 -13.40 14.83
N ASN A 54 7.81 -12.34 14.07
CA ASN A 54 9.16 -11.79 13.90
C ASN A 54 9.37 -10.63 14.88
N GLU A 55 10.19 -10.86 15.89
CA GLU A 55 10.54 -9.86 16.90
C GLU A 55 11.41 -8.76 16.27
N PRO A 56 11.04 -7.47 16.35
CA PRO A 56 11.87 -6.38 15.84
C PRO A 56 13.00 -6.06 16.83
N GLY A 57 14.25 -6.27 16.41
CA GLY A 57 15.41 -5.64 17.05
C GLY A 57 15.36 -4.12 16.89
N PRO A 58 15.82 -3.33 17.88
CA PRO A 58 15.71 -1.88 17.86
C PRO A 58 16.74 -1.27 16.89
N MET A 59 16.27 -0.60 15.84
CA MET A 59 17.10 0.34 15.09
C MET A 59 16.80 1.76 15.56
N SER A 60 17.46 2.13 16.67
CA SER A 60 17.66 3.54 17.04
C SER A 60 18.71 4.13 16.11
N GLY A 61 18.43 5.32 15.59
CA GLY A 61 19.11 5.93 14.46
C GLY A 61 20.58 6.31 14.67
N THR A 62 21.24 6.63 13.55
CA THR A 62 22.30 7.63 13.39
C THR A 62 22.60 7.74 11.89
N ALA A 63 22.37 8.91 11.30
CA ALA A 63 23.08 9.33 10.09
C ALA A 63 24.54 9.67 10.52
N PRO A 64 25.58 9.44 9.69
CA PRO A 64 25.79 10.28 8.51
C PRO A 64 26.38 9.59 7.26
N ILE A 65 25.89 10.06 6.11
CA ILE A 65 26.58 10.39 4.85
C ILE A 65 27.87 9.62 4.51
N SER A 66 27.82 8.85 3.40
CA SER A 66 28.92 8.68 2.43
C SER A 66 28.36 8.22 1.07
N GLU A 67 28.20 9.20 0.18
CA GLU A 67 28.42 9.19 -1.28
C GLU A 67 27.64 8.26 -2.25
N PRO A 68 27.46 8.70 -3.51
CA PRO A 68 26.30 8.38 -4.33
C PRO A 68 26.51 7.09 -5.12
N ALA A 69 25.86 6.02 -4.69
CA ALA A 69 25.61 4.88 -5.56
C ALA A 69 24.52 5.29 -6.56
N THR A 70 24.98 5.64 -7.77
CA THR A 70 24.21 5.74 -9.00
C THR A 70 23.23 4.58 -9.12
N PHE A 71 22.00 4.77 -8.64
CA PHE A 71 20.88 3.94 -9.07
C PHE A 71 20.47 4.45 -10.44
N GLN A 72 20.69 3.56 -11.40
CA GLN A 72 20.51 3.81 -12.80
C GLN A 72 19.08 4.29 -13.04
N SER A 73 19.01 5.55 -13.45
CA SER A 73 17.91 6.15 -14.18
C SER A 73 17.63 5.31 -15.44
N GLY A 74 16.82 4.26 -15.27
CA GLY A 74 16.28 3.45 -16.35
C GLY A 74 15.03 4.09 -16.95
N LYS A 75 15.26 5.10 -17.80
CA LYS A 75 14.44 5.57 -18.93
C LYS A 75 12.89 5.49 -18.83
N THR A 76 12.32 6.68 -18.62
CA THR A 76 11.23 7.31 -19.41
C THR A 76 9.93 6.52 -19.63
N GLN A 77 8.86 6.98 -18.99
CA GLN A 77 7.63 7.32 -19.71
C GLN A 77 6.85 8.44 -19.01
N ALA A 78 6.05 9.14 -19.82
CA ALA A 78 5.33 10.40 -19.60
C ALA A 78 4.53 10.48 -18.27
N PRO A 79 4.02 11.67 -17.88
CA PRO A 79 3.12 11.80 -16.73
C PRO A 79 1.78 11.13 -17.08
N GLY A 80 1.73 9.81 -16.97
CA GLY A 80 0.49 9.07 -16.96
C GLY A 80 -0.21 9.37 -15.65
N GLY A 81 -1.49 9.70 -15.72
CA GLY A 81 -2.29 9.85 -14.52
C GLY A 81 -2.41 8.52 -13.78
N LEU A 82 -3.02 8.54 -12.61
CA LEU A 82 -3.41 7.32 -11.90
C LEU A 82 -4.17 6.34 -12.84
N GLU A 83 -4.94 6.88 -13.77
CA GLU A 83 -5.71 6.11 -14.76
C GLU A 83 -4.81 5.30 -15.72
N ASP A 84 -3.70 5.87 -16.17
CA ASP A 84 -2.74 5.18 -17.04
C ASP A 84 -2.07 4.03 -16.29
N GLU A 85 -1.70 4.23 -15.03
CA GLU A 85 -1.11 3.19 -14.18
C GLU A 85 -2.07 2.01 -13.96
N PHE A 86 -3.36 2.31 -13.71
CA PHE A 86 -4.41 1.30 -13.61
C PHE A 86 -4.59 0.54 -14.93
N ALA A 87 -4.63 1.25 -16.06
CA ALA A 87 -4.78 0.64 -17.38
C ALA A 87 -3.58 -0.26 -17.74
N MET A 88 -2.35 0.15 -17.41
CA MET A 88 -1.15 -0.66 -17.60
C MET A 88 -1.17 -1.92 -16.74
N THR A 89 -1.57 -1.78 -15.47
CA THR A 89 -1.65 -2.90 -14.52
C THR A 89 -2.68 -3.93 -14.97
N LEU A 90 -3.89 -3.50 -15.36
CA LEU A 90 -4.93 -4.40 -15.86
C LEU A 90 -4.49 -5.14 -17.13
N ARG A 91 -3.78 -4.45 -18.03
CA ARG A 91 -3.20 -5.09 -19.23
C ARG A 91 -2.16 -6.15 -18.88
N ALA A 92 -1.30 -5.88 -17.90
CA ALA A 92 -0.28 -6.83 -17.45
C ALA A 92 -0.91 -8.11 -16.87
N LEU A 93 -1.89 -7.96 -15.98
CA LEU A 93 -2.60 -9.08 -15.36
C LEU A 93 -3.34 -9.94 -16.40
N LEU A 94 -4.02 -9.30 -17.36
CA LEU A 94 -4.71 -10.00 -18.45
C LEU A 94 -3.74 -10.75 -19.37
N LYS A 95 -2.56 -10.18 -19.63
CA LYS A 95 -1.52 -10.86 -20.42
C LYS A 95 -1.00 -12.09 -19.68
N GLU A 96 -0.68 -11.95 -18.40
CA GLU A 96 -0.17 -13.04 -17.58
C GLU A 96 -1.18 -14.19 -17.47
N ALA A 97 -2.46 -13.88 -17.27
CA ALA A 97 -3.51 -14.89 -17.21
C ALA A 97 -3.69 -15.68 -18.50
N ARG A 98 -3.39 -15.09 -19.66
CA ARG A 98 -3.46 -15.75 -20.97
C ARG A 98 -2.34 -16.77 -21.17
N GLU A 99 -1.15 -16.47 -20.64
CA GLU A 99 0.03 -17.32 -20.78
C GLU A 99 0.10 -18.39 -19.68
N GLU A 100 -0.71 -18.25 -18.63
CA GLU A 100 -0.74 -19.14 -17.50
C GLU A 100 -1.41 -20.49 -17.81
N LYS A 101 -0.91 -21.56 -17.18
CA LYS A 101 -1.41 -22.93 -17.33
C LYS A 101 -2.03 -23.45 -16.04
N ASP A 102 -1.61 -22.95 -14.89
CA ASP A 102 -2.18 -23.31 -13.60
C ASP A 102 -3.56 -22.66 -13.42
N SER A 103 -4.59 -23.48 -13.27
CA SER A 103 -5.98 -23.03 -13.16
C SER A 103 -6.24 -22.19 -11.91
N THR A 104 -5.56 -22.48 -10.80
CA THR A 104 -5.70 -21.73 -9.54
C THR A 104 -5.10 -20.34 -9.71
N ARG A 105 -3.94 -20.24 -10.36
CA ARG A 105 -3.27 -18.97 -10.65
C ARG A 105 -4.05 -18.12 -11.63
N ILE A 106 -4.67 -18.73 -12.65
CA ILE A 106 -5.60 -18.04 -13.56
C ILE A 106 -6.77 -17.42 -12.77
N LEU A 107 -7.37 -18.18 -11.84
CA LEU A 107 -8.48 -17.66 -11.01
C LEU A 107 -8.04 -16.46 -10.17
N HIS A 108 -6.88 -16.53 -9.52
CA HIS A 108 -6.35 -15.40 -8.75
C HIS A 108 -6.04 -14.18 -9.62
N LEU A 109 -5.51 -14.37 -10.82
CA LEU A 109 -5.26 -13.27 -11.75
C LEU A 109 -6.57 -12.62 -12.23
N MET A 110 -7.58 -13.43 -12.54
CA MET A 110 -8.91 -12.91 -12.92
C MET A 110 -9.62 -12.20 -11.76
N ASP A 111 -9.45 -12.70 -10.54
CA ASP A 111 -9.96 -12.04 -9.33
C ASP A 111 -9.27 -10.68 -9.11
N ALA A 112 -7.94 -10.61 -9.27
CA ALA A 112 -7.20 -9.35 -9.21
C ALA A 112 -7.65 -8.35 -10.29
N VAL A 113 -7.88 -8.82 -11.53
CA VAL A 113 -8.42 -7.98 -12.62
C VAL A 113 -9.80 -7.42 -12.26
N LYS A 114 -10.68 -8.26 -11.70
CA LYS A 114 -12.02 -7.83 -11.27
C LYS A 114 -11.94 -6.73 -10.21
N HIS A 115 -11.16 -6.93 -9.16
CA HIS A 115 -10.97 -5.93 -8.10
C HIS A 115 -10.37 -4.62 -8.64
N GLY A 116 -9.38 -4.72 -9.54
CA GLY A 116 -8.80 -3.55 -10.20
C GLY A 116 -9.82 -2.76 -11.03
N ALA A 117 -10.68 -3.45 -11.78
CA ALA A 117 -11.73 -2.83 -12.59
C ALA A 117 -12.83 -2.18 -11.73
N GLU A 118 -13.23 -2.82 -10.63
CA GLU A 118 -14.18 -2.26 -9.66
C GLU A 118 -13.63 -1.00 -8.99
N ALA A 119 -12.38 -1.03 -8.54
CA ALA A 119 -11.70 0.14 -7.98
C ALA A 119 -11.60 1.28 -9.00
N TYR A 120 -11.25 0.96 -10.26
CA TYR A 120 -11.18 1.94 -11.34
C TYR A 120 -12.56 2.56 -11.64
N ALA A 121 -13.61 1.75 -11.68
CA ALA A 121 -14.98 2.23 -11.85
C ALA A 121 -15.40 3.17 -10.69
N LEU A 122 -15.08 2.83 -9.44
CA LEU A 122 -15.36 3.69 -8.29
C LEU A 122 -14.66 5.04 -8.39
N LEU A 123 -13.43 5.09 -8.91
CA LEU A 123 -12.74 6.36 -9.16
C LEU A 123 -13.48 7.18 -10.23
N LEU A 124 -13.87 6.57 -11.35
CA LEU A 124 -14.58 7.26 -12.43
C LEU A 124 -15.98 7.76 -12.01
N TYR A 125 -16.77 6.92 -11.33
CA TYR A 125 -18.12 7.28 -10.87
C TYR A 125 -18.13 8.14 -9.60
N GLY A 126 -17.08 8.06 -8.77
CA GLY A 126 -16.93 8.82 -7.52
C GLY A 126 -16.52 10.29 -7.72
N TYR A 127 -15.97 10.66 -8.89
CA TYR A 127 -15.70 12.05 -9.25
C TYR A 127 -16.94 12.80 -9.77
N GLY A 128 -18.00 12.11 -10.20
CA GLY A 128 -19.20 12.72 -10.80
C GLY A 128 -20.31 13.16 -9.83
N ARG A 129 -20.03 13.29 -8.53
CA ARG A 129 -21.07 13.55 -7.50
C ARG A 129 -20.67 14.57 -6.43
N ARG A 130 -19.73 15.49 -6.71
CA ARG A 130 -19.31 16.54 -5.75
C ARG A 130 -19.82 17.94 -6.07
N ASP A 131 -20.60 18.11 -7.13
CA ASP A 131 -21.05 19.41 -7.60
C ASP A 131 -22.59 19.43 -7.68
N ASN A 132 -23.25 19.23 -6.54
CA ASN A 132 -24.58 19.80 -6.29
C ASN A 132 -24.96 19.75 -4.79
N SER A 133 -24.44 20.67 -3.98
CA SER A 133 -25.04 21.10 -2.70
C SER A 133 -24.51 22.48 -2.34
#